data_AF-A0AAD4KZ47-F1
#
_entry.id   AF-A0AAD4KZ47-F1
#
_cell.length_a   1.000
_cell.length_b   1.000
_cell.length_c   1.000
_cell.angle_alpha   90.00
_cell.angle_beta   90.00
_cell.angle_gamma   90.00
#
_symmetry.space_group_name_H-M   'P 1'
#
loop_
_entity.id
_entity.type
_entity.pdbx_description
1 polymer ?
#
loop_
_entity_poly.entity_id
_entity_poly.type
_entity_poly.pdbx_seq_one_letter_code
_entity_poly.pdbx_strand_id
1 'polypeptide(L)'
;MGFSTSSKNISLRSIVHQPDGKDITNLCAYCKRDDGQWCYSEITIDWHVGFTITGGGSFWLDSNGITSNRNIENLTLAAEGAVLLCKLDDSWNHKIIPLCLDLIFHNDNGQLVYQIPPKNIRSRLCHVTLNQWTVIKGFAFTRYGTLRATELDLGKHLANEDGMIVRKKNGHFDYTARNWSLDDQWNFWVSLQRINKSWNDDIQCWELMDQWISIDDDGNLIMEDAAGTWDLRGPFFRLLEDIPVIGYIVAGIDEISGDHDEAVRAAAECTYSTIVMGAALVGGALFGPVGAAVASAVAGYAGMYAKAAIGQHIGNPAMRNEVTAITVYRVLTTELFLIAGVGIGEMSVAFSDLLAEELMAEGFDQLVVDMGKWLGKKGLKSMTKEDMKLIVNHLLDAIKHGKSEDDIKHMFNDYQNDGVDLLNS
;
A
#
# COMPACT_ATOMS: atom_id res chain seq x y z
N MET A 1 -9.26 -13.57 21.17
CA MET A 1 -10.26 -13.66 22.26
C MET A 1 -10.36 -12.28 22.87
N GLY A 2 -11.56 -11.80 23.20
CA GLY A 2 -11.74 -10.48 23.81
C GLY A 2 -11.06 -10.38 25.17
N PHE A 3 -10.55 -9.20 25.53
CA PHE A 3 -9.84 -9.00 26.79
C PHE A 3 -10.67 -9.37 28.02
N SER A 4 -12.00 -9.24 27.97
CA SER A 4 -12.89 -9.53 29.10
C SER A 4 -12.76 -10.98 29.59
N THR A 5 -12.45 -11.91 28.69
CA THR A 5 -12.31 -13.34 29.00
C THR A 5 -11.08 -13.67 29.85
N SER A 6 -10.07 -12.81 29.84
CA SER A 6 -8.81 -12.97 30.55
C SER A 6 -8.49 -11.77 31.46
N SER A 7 -9.51 -10.97 31.78
CA SER A 7 -9.43 -9.79 32.64
C SER A 7 -10.48 -9.84 33.74
N LYS A 8 -10.24 -9.14 34.86
CA LYS A 8 -11.20 -8.99 35.95
C LYS A 8 -11.14 -7.61 36.58
N ASN A 9 -12.18 -7.26 37.34
CA ASN A 9 -12.33 -5.93 37.97
C ASN A 9 -12.21 -4.80 36.95
N ILE A 10 -12.85 -4.97 35.79
CA ILE A 10 -12.83 -4.00 34.69
C ILE A 10 -13.60 -2.75 35.13
N SER A 11 -12.98 -1.58 35.01
CA SER A 11 -13.58 -0.30 35.43
C SER A 11 -13.09 0.86 34.56
N LEU A 12 -13.81 1.98 34.62
CA LEU A 12 -13.39 3.25 34.03
C LEU A 12 -12.85 4.14 35.14
N ARG A 13 -11.72 4.79 34.89
CA ARG A 13 -11.16 5.81 35.78
C ARG A 13 -11.04 7.13 35.01
N SER A 14 -11.82 8.13 35.43
CA SER A 14 -11.69 9.49 34.92
C SER A 14 -10.47 10.17 35.54
N ILE A 15 -9.68 10.85 34.72
CA ILE A 15 -8.55 11.68 35.10
C ILE A 15 -8.88 13.11 34.69
N VAL A 16 -9.32 13.90 35.67
CA VAL A 16 -9.64 15.31 35.49
C VAL A 16 -8.34 16.11 35.46
N HIS A 17 -8.09 16.86 34.38
CA HIS A 17 -6.96 17.79 34.33
C HIS A 17 -7.41 19.21 34.78
N GLN A 18 -6.50 19.96 35.43
CA GLN A 18 -6.70 21.40 35.67
C GLN A 18 -6.43 22.20 34.36
N PRO A 19 -6.62 23.54 34.37
CA PRO A 19 -7.65 24.29 33.62
C PRO A 19 -7.58 24.24 32.07
N ASP A 20 -6.57 23.59 31.52
CA ASP A 20 -6.20 23.53 30.10
C ASP A 20 -6.10 22.10 29.54
N GLY A 21 -6.14 21.06 30.39
CA GLY A 21 -6.16 19.67 29.95
C GLY A 21 -7.58 19.14 29.74
N LYS A 22 -7.78 18.38 28.65
CA LYS A 22 -9.02 17.64 28.41
C LYS A 22 -9.13 16.48 29.42
N ASP A 23 -10.30 16.30 30.02
CA ASP A 23 -10.59 15.11 30.83
C ASP A 23 -10.34 13.85 29.99
N ILE A 24 -9.63 12.87 30.52
CA ILE A 24 -9.39 11.59 29.85
C ILE A 24 -9.94 10.44 30.70
N THR A 25 -10.37 9.37 30.05
CA THR A 25 -10.88 8.16 30.69
C THR A 25 -9.96 6.98 30.39
N ASN A 26 -9.49 6.32 31.45
CA ASN A 26 -8.74 5.07 31.35
C ASN A 26 -9.68 3.88 31.53
N LEU A 27 -9.52 2.86 30.68
CA LEU A 27 -10.00 1.50 30.91
C LEU A 27 -8.98 0.79 31.80
N CYS A 28 -9.41 0.32 32.95
CA CYS A 28 -8.55 -0.32 33.94
C CYS A 28 -9.01 -1.77 34.15
N ALA A 29 -8.08 -2.73 34.21
CA ALA A 29 -8.39 -4.12 34.52
C ALA A 29 -7.20 -4.86 35.14
N TYR A 30 -7.48 -5.94 35.86
CA TYR A 30 -6.46 -6.94 36.18
C TYR A 30 -6.44 -7.99 35.08
N CYS A 31 -5.36 -8.04 34.32
CA CYS A 31 -5.19 -8.90 33.16
C CYS A 31 -4.34 -10.12 33.53
N LYS A 32 -4.71 -11.29 33.01
CA LYS A 32 -3.99 -12.54 33.24
C LYS A 32 -2.80 -12.64 32.28
N ARG A 33 -1.63 -12.99 32.82
CA ARG A 33 -0.40 -13.27 32.08
C ARG A 33 -0.33 -14.75 31.68
N ASP A 34 0.62 -15.08 30.81
CA ASP A 34 0.84 -16.46 30.33
C ASP A 34 1.29 -17.40 31.45
N ASP A 35 2.01 -16.86 32.45
CA ASP A 35 2.39 -17.57 33.68
C ASP A 35 1.21 -17.79 34.66
N GLY A 36 0.02 -17.32 34.30
CA GLY A 36 -1.20 -17.41 35.09
C GLY A 36 -1.35 -16.36 36.18
N GLN A 37 -0.36 -15.48 36.39
CA GLN A 37 -0.45 -14.38 37.34
C GLN A 37 -1.36 -13.27 36.83
N TRP A 38 -1.91 -12.48 37.76
CA TRP A 38 -2.75 -11.33 37.44
C TRP A 38 -1.96 -10.05 37.68
N CYS A 39 -1.88 -9.17 36.68
CA CYS A 39 -1.27 -7.85 36.83
C CYS A 39 -2.28 -6.75 36.49
N TYR A 40 -2.12 -5.60 37.14
CA TYR A 40 -2.91 -4.41 36.82
C TYR A 40 -2.44 -3.82 35.50
N SER A 41 -3.38 -3.47 34.63
CA SER A 41 -3.14 -2.78 33.37
C SER A 41 -4.22 -1.74 33.12
N GLU A 42 -3.84 -0.65 32.44
CA GLU A 42 -4.76 0.40 32.04
C GLU A 42 -4.38 0.97 30.68
N ILE A 43 -5.39 1.44 29.96
CA ILE A 43 -5.24 2.08 28.65
C ILE A 43 -6.20 3.27 28.53
N THR A 44 -5.72 4.38 27.97
CA THR A 44 -6.53 5.59 27.81
C THR A 44 -7.47 5.44 26.61
N ILE A 45 -8.79 5.35 26.85
CA ILE A 45 -9.78 5.17 25.77
C ILE A 45 -9.84 6.40 24.86
N ASP A 46 -9.66 7.60 25.42
CA ASP A 46 -9.70 8.87 24.68
C ASP A 46 -8.63 9.04 23.60
N TRP A 47 -7.60 8.18 23.57
CA TRP A 47 -6.59 8.18 22.52
C TRP A 47 -6.93 7.27 21.33
N HIS A 48 -8.02 6.52 21.44
CA HIS A 48 -8.37 5.47 20.50
C HIS A 48 -9.83 5.52 20.05
N VAL A 49 -10.70 6.05 20.90
CA VAL A 49 -12.13 6.17 20.64
C VAL A 49 -12.54 7.63 20.72
N GLY A 50 -13.10 8.12 19.62
CA GLY A 50 -13.85 9.37 19.55
C GLY A 50 -15.34 9.12 19.43
N PHE A 51 -16.10 10.21 19.24
CA PHE A 51 -17.54 10.16 19.06
C PHE A 51 -18.01 11.19 18.04
N THR A 52 -18.88 10.78 17.13
CA THR A 52 -19.50 11.64 16.12
C THR A 52 -21.02 11.68 16.30
N ILE A 53 -21.62 12.86 16.13
CA ILE A 53 -23.07 13.05 16.19
C ILE A 53 -23.75 12.85 14.84
N THR A 54 -22.98 12.76 13.76
CA THR A 54 -23.51 12.53 12.41
C THR A 54 -24.30 11.22 12.37
N GLY A 55 -25.49 11.25 11.77
CA GLY A 55 -26.30 10.03 11.60
C GLY A 55 -26.94 9.50 12.88
N GLY A 56 -27.04 10.31 13.95
CA GLY A 56 -27.72 9.91 15.18
C GLY A 56 -26.82 9.46 16.32
N GLY A 57 -25.53 9.79 16.27
CA GLY A 57 -24.55 9.40 17.27
C GLY A 57 -23.91 8.05 16.96
N SER A 58 -22.59 8.00 16.89
CA SER A 58 -21.81 6.77 16.76
C SER A 58 -20.40 6.96 17.34
N PHE A 59 -19.81 5.87 17.81
CA PHE A 59 -18.39 5.87 18.14
C PHE A 59 -17.56 6.08 16.87
N TRP A 60 -16.33 6.55 17.03
CA TRP A 60 -15.37 6.66 15.95
C TRP A 60 -14.04 6.08 16.41
N LEU A 61 -13.72 4.87 15.95
CA LEU A 61 -12.50 4.16 16.30
C LEU A 61 -11.30 4.77 15.54
N ASP A 62 -10.11 4.66 16.12
CA ASP A 62 -8.91 5.39 15.70
C ASP A 62 -9.16 6.90 15.61
N SER A 63 -9.84 7.43 16.62
CA SER A 63 -10.10 8.86 16.78
C SER A 63 -9.95 9.23 18.24
N ASN A 64 -9.85 10.53 18.52
CA ASN A 64 -9.49 11.01 19.85
C ASN A 64 -10.63 11.79 20.50
N GLY A 65 -10.70 11.70 21.83
CA GLY A 65 -11.48 12.58 22.69
C GLY A 65 -12.96 12.26 22.72
N ILE A 66 -13.34 11.02 23.03
CA ILE A 66 -14.72 10.68 23.34
C ILE A 66 -15.26 11.55 24.47
N THR A 67 -14.54 11.71 25.58
CA THR A 67 -14.96 12.53 26.74
C THR A 67 -15.05 14.02 26.43
N SER A 68 -14.32 14.48 25.41
CA SER A 68 -14.34 15.87 24.98
C SER A 68 -15.61 16.25 24.21
N ASN A 69 -16.44 15.27 23.87
CA ASN A 69 -17.68 15.51 23.15
C ASN A 69 -18.78 16.01 24.10
N ARG A 70 -19.18 17.26 23.92
CA ARG A 70 -20.18 17.94 24.77
C ARG A 70 -21.57 17.29 24.76
N ASN A 71 -21.86 16.45 23.76
CA ASN A 71 -23.16 15.77 23.64
C ASN A 71 -23.20 14.45 24.44
N ILE A 72 -22.09 14.06 25.07
CA ILE A 72 -22.02 12.86 25.92
C ILE A 72 -22.27 13.30 27.36
N GLU A 73 -23.32 12.74 27.96
CA GLU A 73 -23.67 12.94 29.36
C GLU A 73 -22.80 12.06 30.26
N ASN A 74 -22.66 10.77 29.91
CA ASN A 74 -21.80 9.85 30.65
C ASN A 74 -21.25 8.69 29.82
N LEU A 75 -20.20 8.07 30.35
CA LEU A 75 -19.68 6.78 29.92
C LEU A 75 -19.81 5.79 31.08
N THR A 76 -20.40 4.62 30.81
CA THR A 76 -20.55 3.55 31.80
C THR A 76 -20.20 2.20 31.21
N LEU A 77 -19.93 1.22 32.05
CA LEU A 77 -19.66 -0.15 31.62
C LEU A 77 -20.85 -1.06 31.93
N ALA A 78 -21.10 -2.01 31.03
CA ALA A 78 -22.07 -3.09 31.18
C ALA A 78 -21.43 -4.43 30.81
N ALA A 79 -22.17 -5.54 31.03
CA ALA A 79 -21.71 -6.90 30.75
C ALA A 79 -20.32 -7.19 31.36
N GLU A 80 -20.20 -6.97 32.67
CA GLU A 80 -18.96 -7.17 33.44
C GLU A 80 -17.74 -6.36 32.95
N GLY A 81 -17.98 -5.30 32.17
CA GLY A 81 -16.93 -4.45 31.60
C GLY A 81 -16.65 -4.66 30.12
N ALA A 82 -17.29 -5.65 29.48
CA ALA A 82 -17.09 -5.93 28.06
C ALA A 82 -17.77 -4.92 27.13
N VAL A 83 -18.77 -4.18 27.63
CA VAL A 83 -19.54 -3.22 26.82
C VAL A 83 -19.43 -1.81 27.41
N LEU A 84 -18.97 -0.87 26.59
CA LEU A 84 -19.01 0.56 26.90
C LEU A 84 -20.36 1.13 26.46
N LEU A 85 -21.06 1.78 27.37
CA LEU A 85 -22.30 2.49 27.11
C LEU A 85 -22.03 3.99 27.15
N CYS A 86 -22.27 4.65 26.01
CA CYS A 86 -22.27 6.09 25.90
C CYS A 86 -23.70 6.60 26.00
N LYS A 87 -24.00 7.40 27.03
CA LYS A 87 -25.29 8.07 27.19
C LYS A 87 -25.17 9.49 26.65
N LEU A 88 -26.01 9.85 25.69
CA LEU A 88 -26.08 11.19 25.14
C LEU A 88 -26.88 12.13 26.06
N ASP A 89 -26.74 13.43 25.85
CA ASP A 89 -27.47 14.45 26.61
C ASP A 89 -28.98 14.56 26.21
N ASP A 90 -29.67 15.49 26.87
CA ASP A 90 -31.09 15.79 26.67
C ASP A 90 -31.43 16.14 25.20
N SER A 91 -30.50 16.75 24.46
CA SER A 91 -30.72 17.11 23.06
C SER A 91 -30.88 15.89 22.14
N TRP A 92 -30.40 14.74 22.61
CA TRP A 92 -30.52 13.44 21.96
C TRP A 92 -31.46 12.48 22.71
N ASN A 93 -32.33 13.02 23.58
CA ASN A 93 -33.29 12.25 24.37
C ASN A 93 -32.63 11.12 25.18
N HIS A 94 -31.44 11.39 25.74
CA HIS A 94 -30.68 10.42 26.53
C HIS A 94 -30.40 9.08 25.83
N LYS A 95 -30.29 9.10 24.49
CA LYS A 95 -30.00 7.90 23.71
C LYS A 95 -28.73 7.21 24.22
N ILE A 96 -28.79 5.89 24.37
CA ILE A 96 -27.65 5.06 24.76
C ILE A 96 -27.08 4.39 23.52
N ILE A 97 -25.77 4.48 23.34
CA ILE A 97 -25.03 3.87 22.24
C ILE A 97 -24.01 2.89 22.82
N PRO A 98 -24.13 1.59 22.53
CA PRO A 98 -23.21 0.58 23.01
C PRO A 98 -22.01 0.39 22.07
N LEU A 99 -20.85 0.06 22.65
CA LEU A 99 -19.66 -0.42 21.97
C LEU A 99 -19.13 -1.67 22.67
N CYS A 100 -18.97 -2.76 21.91
CA CYS A 100 -18.33 -3.98 22.42
C CYS A 100 -16.82 -3.78 22.46
N LEU A 101 -16.26 -3.67 23.66
CA LEU A 101 -14.83 -3.42 23.88
C LEU A 101 -13.99 -4.65 23.49
N ASP A 102 -14.53 -5.86 23.60
CA ASP A 102 -13.85 -7.10 23.20
C ASP A 102 -13.49 -7.19 21.72
N LEU A 103 -14.09 -6.34 20.87
CA LEU A 103 -13.74 -6.27 19.46
C LEU A 103 -12.47 -5.45 19.20
N ILE A 104 -12.09 -4.57 20.12
CA ILE A 104 -11.04 -3.56 19.92
C ILE A 104 -9.98 -3.54 21.02
N PHE A 105 -10.21 -4.22 22.14
CA PHE A 105 -9.25 -4.39 23.21
C PHE A 105 -8.96 -5.87 23.46
N HIS A 106 -7.68 -6.18 23.64
CA HIS A 106 -7.17 -7.52 23.87
C HIS A 106 -6.23 -7.49 25.07
N ASN A 107 -6.09 -8.63 25.74
CA ASN A 107 -5.07 -8.83 26.77
C ASN A 107 -3.88 -9.55 26.13
N ASP A 108 -2.76 -8.84 25.99
CA ASP A 108 -1.48 -9.38 25.54
C ASP A 108 -0.57 -9.61 26.74
N ASN A 109 -0.51 -10.85 27.23
CA ASN A 109 0.31 -11.28 28.36
C ASN A 109 0.28 -10.33 29.59
N GLY A 110 -0.92 -9.90 29.98
CA GLY A 110 -1.15 -9.01 31.11
C GLY A 110 -1.23 -7.52 30.77
N GLN A 111 -1.08 -7.15 29.50
CA GLN A 111 -1.19 -5.78 29.03
C GLN A 111 -2.48 -5.59 28.23
N LEU A 112 -3.26 -4.55 28.57
CA LEU A 112 -4.36 -4.11 27.73
C LEU A 112 -3.80 -3.44 26.47
N VAL A 113 -4.16 -3.98 25.32
CA VAL A 113 -3.75 -3.49 24.00
C VAL A 113 -4.98 -3.13 23.20
N TYR A 114 -4.98 -1.92 22.64
CA TYR A 114 -5.96 -1.50 21.66
C TYR A 114 -5.54 -1.94 20.26
N GLN A 115 -6.43 -2.62 19.56
CA GLN A 115 -6.22 -3.05 18.18
C GLN A 115 -7.56 -3.20 17.47
N ILE A 116 -7.80 -2.38 16.45
CA ILE A 116 -8.94 -2.57 15.55
C ILE A 116 -8.72 -3.86 14.75
N PRO A 117 -9.76 -4.70 14.55
CA PRO A 117 -9.70 -5.84 13.67
C PRO A 117 -9.18 -5.43 12.28
N PRO A 118 -8.28 -6.21 11.64
CA PRO A 118 -7.80 -5.89 10.29
C PRO A 118 -8.97 -5.86 9.27
N LYS A 119 -8.78 -5.14 8.16
CA LYS A 119 -9.78 -4.94 7.09
C LYS A 119 -10.14 -6.18 6.27
N ASN A 120 -9.86 -7.38 6.78
CA ASN A 120 -10.20 -8.62 6.11
C ASN A 120 -11.56 -9.17 6.59
N ILE A 121 -12.16 -10.00 5.75
CA ILE A 121 -13.48 -10.57 6.00
C ILE A 121 -13.50 -11.53 7.20
N ARG A 122 -12.41 -12.25 7.48
CA ARG A 122 -12.33 -13.17 8.62
C ARG A 122 -12.39 -12.46 9.98
N SER A 123 -11.90 -11.22 10.04
CA SER A 123 -11.83 -10.45 11.27
C SER A 123 -13.01 -9.50 11.47
N ARG A 124 -13.67 -9.05 10.38
CA ARG A 124 -14.73 -8.04 10.46
C ARG A 124 -16.11 -8.51 9.98
N LEU A 125 -16.26 -9.65 9.31
CA LEU A 125 -17.55 -10.13 8.82
C LEU A 125 -18.12 -11.25 9.69
N CYS A 126 -19.40 -11.16 10.02
CA CYS A 126 -20.14 -12.24 10.67
C CYS A 126 -21.46 -12.56 9.94
N HIS A 127 -22.02 -13.74 10.24
CA HIS A 127 -23.24 -14.27 9.61
C HIS A 127 -23.20 -14.24 8.08
N VAL A 128 -22.13 -14.80 7.52
CA VAL A 128 -21.91 -14.84 6.09
C VAL A 128 -22.93 -15.77 5.44
N THR A 129 -23.53 -15.31 4.34
CA THR A 129 -24.41 -16.11 3.49
C THR A 129 -24.08 -15.83 2.03
N LEU A 130 -24.14 -16.87 1.20
CA LEU A 130 -24.04 -16.76 -0.26
C LEU A 130 -25.38 -17.17 -0.85
N ASN A 131 -25.98 -16.30 -1.67
CA ASN A 131 -27.28 -16.59 -2.27
C ASN A 131 -27.16 -17.19 -3.69
N GLN A 132 -28.31 -17.54 -4.26
CA GLN A 132 -28.45 -18.06 -5.63
C GLN A 132 -28.18 -17.03 -6.75
N TRP A 133 -27.74 -15.82 -6.42
CA TRP A 133 -27.38 -14.77 -7.37
C TRP A 133 -25.89 -14.41 -7.24
N THR A 134 -25.09 -15.30 -6.65
CA THR A 134 -23.66 -15.08 -6.36
C THR A 134 -23.38 -13.85 -5.49
N VAL A 135 -24.35 -13.43 -4.67
CA VAL A 135 -24.19 -12.30 -3.76
C VAL A 135 -23.81 -12.81 -2.38
N ILE A 136 -22.63 -12.42 -1.91
CA ILE A 136 -22.19 -12.60 -0.52
C ILE A 136 -22.87 -11.53 0.32
N LYS A 137 -23.46 -11.91 1.45
CA LYS A 137 -24.05 -11.00 2.43
C LYS A 137 -23.57 -11.33 3.84
N GLY A 138 -23.54 -10.31 4.69
CA GLY A 138 -23.25 -10.49 6.11
C GLY A 138 -23.36 -9.18 6.88
N PHE A 139 -22.85 -9.18 8.11
CA PHE A 139 -22.72 -7.97 8.92
C PHE A 139 -21.24 -7.65 9.12
N ALA A 140 -20.83 -6.48 8.66
CA ALA A 140 -19.46 -5.99 8.76
C ALA A 140 -19.30 -5.07 9.97
N PHE A 141 -18.23 -5.28 10.73
CA PHE A 141 -17.78 -4.37 11.76
C PHE A 141 -17.14 -3.12 11.13
N THR A 142 -17.72 -1.96 11.42
CA THR A 142 -17.30 -0.67 10.88
C THR A 142 -16.30 0.02 11.80
N ARG A 143 -15.60 1.03 11.27
CA ARG A 143 -14.80 1.96 12.08
C ARG A 143 -15.66 2.78 13.06
N TYR A 144 -16.99 2.73 12.94
CA TYR A 144 -17.91 3.41 13.85
C TYR A 144 -18.34 2.55 15.05
N GLY A 145 -17.71 1.38 15.24
CA GLY A 145 -18.02 0.48 16.35
C GLY A 145 -19.37 -0.22 16.21
N THR A 146 -19.96 -0.20 15.02
CA THR A 146 -21.27 -0.77 14.71
C THR A 146 -21.15 -1.94 13.73
N LEU A 147 -22.15 -2.81 13.74
CA LEU A 147 -22.33 -3.83 12.70
C LEU A 147 -23.27 -3.27 11.62
N ARG A 148 -22.83 -3.31 10.37
CA ARG A 148 -23.59 -2.86 9.21
C ARG A 148 -23.88 -4.03 8.28
N ALA A 149 -25.12 -4.18 7.84
CA ALA A 149 -25.47 -5.12 6.79
C ALA A 149 -24.76 -4.72 5.48
N THR A 150 -24.11 -5.68 4.84
CA THR A 150 -23.27 -5.44 3.66
C THR A 150 -23.44 -6.58 2.66
N GLU A 151 -23.24 -6.28 1.39
CA GLU A 151 -23.34 -7.26 0.31
C GLU A 151 -22.32 -6.99 -0.79
N LEU A 152 -21.88 -8.07 -1.45
CA LEU A 152 -20.99 -8.04 -2.60
C LEU A 152 -21.49 -9.01 -3.65
N ASP A 153 -21.71 -8.49 -4.85
CA ASP A 153 -22.15 -9.23 -6.02
C ASP A 153 -20.94 -9.77 -6.78
N LEU A 154 -20.63 -11.07 -6.61
CA LEU A 154 -19.48 -11.69 -7.24
C LEU A 154 -19.58 -11.69 -8.78
N GLY A 155 -20.78 -11.70 -9.35
CA GLY A 155 -20.99 -11.62 -10.80
C GLY A 155 -20.44 -10.35 -11.43
N LYS A 156 -20.33 -9.27 -10.65
CA LYS A 156 -19.72 -8.00 -11.10
C LYS A 156 -18.21 -7.96 -11.00
N HIS A 157 -17.60 -8.90 -10.30
CA HIS A 157 -16.16 -8.86 -10.02
C HIS A 157 -15.41 -10.11 -10.46
N LEU A 158 -16.12 -11.18 -10.82
CA LEU A 158 -15.53 -12.42 -11.32
C LEU A 158 -15.94 -12.65 -12.77
N ALA A 159 -15.07 -13.31 -13.52
CA ALA A 159 -15.35 -13.88 -14.83
C ALA A 159 -14.87 -15.32 -14.89
N ASN A 160 -15.43 -16.07 -15.82
CA ASN A 160 -14.94 -17.38 -16.22
C ASN A 160 -14.11 -17.22 -17.51
N GLU A 161 -12.81 -17.47 -17.41
CA GLU A 161 -11.91 -17.49 -18.57
C GLU A 161 -11.43 -18.93 -18.79
N ASP A 162 -12.11 -19.62 -19.71
CA ASP A 162 -11.90 -21.03 -20.08
C ASP A 162 -11.83 -22.03 -18.91
N GLY A 163 -12.74 -21.89 -17.95
CA GLY A 163 -12.81 -22.76 -16.77
C GLY A 163 -11.92 -22.31 -15.61
N MET A 164 -11.38 -21.10 -15.67
CA MET A 164 -10.68 -20.46 -14.56
C MET A 164 -11.48 -19.27 -14.02
N ILE A 165 -11.49 -19.12 -12.69
CA ILE A 165 -12.05 -17.93 -12.05
C ILE A 165 -10.99 -16.83 -12.13
N VAL A 166 -11.35 -15.69 -12.72
CA VAL A 166 -10.50 -14.50 -12.73
C VAL A 166 -11.25 -13.29 -12.19
N ARG A 167 -10.53 -12.37 -11.57
CA ARG A 167 -11.09 -11.08 -11.15
C ARG A 167 -11.23 -10.17 -12.37
N LYS A 168 -12.46 -9.76 -12.68
CA LYS A 168 -12.79 -8.91 -13.82
C LYS A 168 -14.02 -8.08 -13.54
N LYS A 169 -13.87 -6.77 -13.70
CA LYS A 169 -14.98 -5.83 -13.60
C LYS A 169 -16.06 -6.17 -14.63
N ASN A 170 -17.31 -6.28 -14.17
CA ASN A 170 -18.46 -6.74 -14.95
C ASN A 170 -18.18 -8.07 -15.67
N GLY A 171 -17.54 -9.02 -14.98
CA GLY A 171 -17.15 -10.28 -15.59
C GLY A 171 -18.32 -11.22 -15.92
N HIS A 172 -19.53 -10.95 -15.40
CA HIS A 172 -20.75 -11.71 -15.66
C HIS A 172 -20.59 -13.21 -15.34
N PHE A 173 -19.91 -13.49 -14.23
CA PHE A 173 -19.60 -14.83 -13.75
C PHE A 173 -20.82 -15.75 -13.70
N ASP A 174 -21.95 -15.20 -13.28
CA ASP A 174 -23.22 -15.87 -13.05
C ASP A 174 -23.80 -16.56 -14.31
N TYR A 175 -23.44 -16.09 -15.52
CA TYR A 175 -23.89 -16.73 -16.76
C TYR A 175 -23.15 -18.01 -17.13
N THR A 176 -21.96 -18.20 -16.57
CA THR A 176 -21.04 -19.29 -16.96
C THR A 176 -20.61 -20.14 -15.77
N ALA A 177 -21.22 -19.91 -14.61
CA ALA A 177 -21.01 -20.61 -13.36
C ALA A 177 -22.33 -21.25 -12.87
N ARG A 178 -22.24 -22.33 -12.10
CA ARG A 178 -23.37 -22.92 -11.36
C ARG A 178 -22.87 -23.69 -10.14
N ASN A 179 -23.80 -24.14 -9.30
CA ASN A 179 -23.52 -24.96 -8.11
C ASN A 179 -22.47 -24.33 -7.18
N TRP A 180 -22.51 -23.01 -7.01
CA TRP A 180 -21.57 -22.33 -6.15
C TRP A 180 -21.91 -22.54 -4.67
N SER A 181 -20.87 -22.64 -3.85
CA SER A 181 -20.98 -22.65 -2.40
C SER A 181 -19.77 -21.99 -1.78
N LEU A 182 -19.94 -21.47 -0.57
CA LEU A 182 -18.87 -20.89 0.23
C LEU A 182 -18.83 -21.66 1.55
N ASP A 183 -17.68 -22.24 1.88
CA ASP A 183 -17.51 -22.96 3.14
C ASP A 183 -16.98 -22.05 4.27
N ASP A 184 -16.88 -22.62 5.48
CA ASP A 184 -16.42 -21.90 6.68
C ASP A 184 -14.94 -21.47 6.59
N GLN A 185 -14.18 -22.04 5.66
CA GLN A 185 -12.78 -21.69 5.41
C GLN A 185 -12.63 -20.60 4.34
N TRP A 186 -13.74 -20.07 3.81
CA TRP A 186 -13.79 -19.13 2.70
C TRP A 186 -13.36 -19.70 1.35
N ASN A 187 -13.39 -21.02 1.18
CA ASN A 187 -13.23 -21.61 -0.14
C ASN A 187 -14.56 -21.46 -0.89
N PHE A 188 -14.50 -20.77 -2.02
CA PHE A 188 -15.61 -20.63 -2.94
C PHE A 188 -15.52 -21.72 -4.00
N TRP A 189 -16.39 -22.71 -3.88
CA TRP A 189 -16.48 -23.85 -4.79
C TRP A 189 -17.51 -23.56 -5.86
N VAL A 190 -17.22 -23.89 -7.12
CA VAL A 190 -18.12 -23.61 -8.24
C VAL A 190 -17.86 -24.50 -9.44
N SER A 191 -18.90 -24.76 -10.23
CA SER A 191 -18.80 -25.46 -11.51
C SER A 191 -18.83 -24.46 -12.66
N LEU A 192 -17.80 -24.46 -13.49
CA LEU A 192 -17.64 -23.54 -14.62
C LEU A 192 -17.88 -24.22 -15.96
N GLN A 193 -18.52 -23.48 -16.87
CA GLN A 193 -18.68 -23.89 -18.25
C GLN A 193 -17.38 -23.65 -19.02
N ARG A 194 -16.90 -24.65 -19.77
CA ARG A 194 -15.78 -24.48 -20.70
C ARG A 194 -16.22 -23.81 -21.99
N ILE A 195 -15.35 -23.00 -22.61
CA ILE A 195 -15.66 -22.31 -23.87
C ILE A 195 -16.10 -23.35 -24.93
N ASN A 196 -17.24 -23.09 -25.59
CA ASN A 196 -17.85 -23.93 -26.62
C ASN A 196 -18.30 -25.34 -26.20
N LYS A 197 -18.49 -25.62 -24.90
CA LYS A 197 -19.03 -26.90 -24.42
C LYS A 197 -20.36 -26.74 -23.71
N SER A 198 -21.24 -27.72 -23.87
CA SER A 198 -22.45 -27.85 -23.05
C SER A 198 -22.07 -28.11 -21.59
N TRP A 199 -22.98 -27.81 -20.65
CA TRP A 199 -22.88 -28.12 -19.22
C TRP A 199 -22.67 -29.61 -18.85
N ASN A 200 -22.51 -30.49 -19.83
CA ASN A 200 -22.16 -31.90 -19.62
C ASN A 200 -20.66 -32.12 -19.30
N ASP A 201 -19.81 -31.13 -19.59
CA ASP A 201 -18.36 -31.13 -19.33
C ASP A 201 -17.98 -29.91 -18.46
N ASP A 202 -18.58 -29.74 -17.28
CA ASP A 202 -18.22 -28.64 -16.37
C ASP A 202 -16.89 -28.90 -15.64
N ILE A 203 -16.20 -27.81 -15.31
CA ILE A 203 -14.95 -27.84 -14.56
C ILE A 203 -15.27 -27.42 -13.13
N GLN A 204 -14.97 -28.28 -12.17
CA GLN A 204 -15.00 -27.91 -10.76
C GLN A 204 -13.76 -27.09 -10.45
N CYS A 205 -13.96 -25.88 -9.95
CA CYS A 205 -12.89 -25.04 -9.47
C CYS A 205 -13.22 -24.50 -8.08
N TRP A 206 -12.19 -24.03 -7.41
CA TRP A 206 -12.33 -23.39 -6.12
C TRP A 206 -11.32 -22.26 -6.01
N GLU A 207 -11.68 -21.22 -5.27
CA GLU A 207 -10.79 -20.09 -4.98
C GLU A 207 -10.96 -19.62 -3.54
N LEU A 208 -9.89 -19.09 -2.97
CA LEU A 208 -9.90 -18.60 -1.60
C LEU A 208 -10.30 -17.12 -1.56
N MET A 209 -11.55 -16.85 -1.19
CA MET A 209 -12.14 -15.50 -1.30
C MET A 209 -11.60 -14.48 -0.31
N ASP A 210 -10.98 -14.92 0.79
CA ASP A 210 -10.39 -14.01 1.80
C ASP A 210 -9.17 -13.24 1.32
N GLN A 211 -8.57 -13.67 0.21
CA GLN A 211 -7.48 -12.97 -0.46
C GLN A 211 -8.00 -11.87 -1.39
N TRP A 212 -9.25 -11.96 -1.84
CA TRP A 212 -9.81 -11.09 -2.87
C TRP A 212 -10.80 -10.09 -2.31
N ILE A 213 -11.47 -10.42 -1.20
CA ILE A 213 -12.48 -9.58 -0.58
C ILE A 213 -11.91 -8.95 0.70
N SER A 214 -12.09 -7.65 0.82
CA SER A 214 -11.80 -6.88 2.03
C SER A 214 -13.01 -6.05 2.43
N ILE A 215 -12.92 -5.40 3.59
CA ILE A 215 -13.96 -4.53 4.15
C ILE A 215 -13.37 -3.14 4.37
N ASP A 216 -14.02 -2.13 3.82
CA ASP A 216 -13.63 -0.74 4.07
C ASP A 216 -13.99 -0.26 5.49
N ASP A 217 -13.70 1.01 5.80
CA ASP A 217 -13.99 1.58 7.12
C ASP A 217 -15.48 1.79 7.38
N ASP A 218 -16.29 1.86 6.32
CA ASP A 218 -17.74 2.05 6.38
C ASP A 218 -18.51 0.73 6.46
N GLY A 219 -17.80 -0.41 6.39
CA GLY A 219 -18.36 -1.76 6.42
C GLY A 219 -18.82 -2.29 5.07
N ASN A 220 -18.44 -1.66 3.95
CA ASN A 220 -18.76 -2.19 2.64
C ASN A 220 -17.78 -3.31 2.27
N LEU A 221 -18.32 -4.43 1.77
CA LEU A 221 -17.50 -5.45 1.14
C LEU A 221 -16.97 -4.91 -0.18
N ILE A 222 -15.67 -5.04 -0.38
CA ILE A 222 -14.99 -4.60 -1.58
C ILE A 222 -14.17 -5.76 -2.13
N MET A 223 -14.29 -6.01 -3.43
CA MET A 223 -13.34 -6.82 -4.18
C MET A 223 -12.62 -5.87 -5.13
N GLU A 224 -11.33 -5.68 -4.93
CA GLU A 224 -10.54 -4.89 -5.86
C GLU A 224 -10.46 -5.67 -7.17
N ASP A 225 -11.04 -5.10 -8.22
CA ASP A 225 -10.84 -5.57 -9.59
C ASP A 225 -9.33 -5.65 -9.86
N ALA A 226 -8.87 -6.64 -10.64
CA ALA A 226 -7.47 -6.71 -11.01
C ALA A 226 -7.07 -5.41 -11.73
N ALA A 227 -6.24 -4.59 -11.09
CA ALA A 227 -5.62 -3.43 -11.71
C ALA A 227 -4.71 -3.95 -12.83
N GLY A 228 -4.80 -3.34 -14.02
CA GLY A 228 -3.81 -3.57 -15.07
C GLY A 228 -2.41 -3.30 -14.52
N THR A 229 -1.39 -3.97 -15.07
CA THR A 229 0.02 -3.84 -14.62
C THR A 229 0.46 -2.37 -14.46
N TRP A 230 -0.09 -1.49 -15.32
CA TRP A 230 0.23 -0.07 -15.45
C TRP A 230 -0.82 0.89 -14.87
N ASP A 231 -1.89 0.39 -14.27
CA ASP A 231 -2.85 1.28 -13.60
C ASP A 231 -2.17 1.95 -12.41
N LEU A 232 -2.62 3.15 -12.03
CA LEU A 232 -2.13 3.88 -10.84
C LEU A 232 -2.17 3.06 -9.53
N ARG A 233 -2.91 1.95 -9.51
CA ARG A 233 -3.03 0.99 -8.39
C ARG A 233 -2.47 -0.40 -8.72
N GLY A 234 -1.89 -0.56 -9.90
CA GLY A 234 -1.27 -1.77 -10.41
C GLY A 234 0.01 -2.12 -9.67
N PRO A 235 0.47 -3.38 -9.80
CA PRO A 235 1.64 -3.88 -9.09
C PRO A 235 2.92 -3.06 -9.35
N PHE A 236 3.06 -2.44 -10.53
CA PHE A 236 4.19 -1.55 -10.83
C PHE A 236 4.18 -0.27 -10.00
N PHE A 237 3.05 0.45 -9.93
CA PHE A 237 2.96 1.68 -9.15
C PHE A 237 2.96 1.42 -7.63
N ARG A 238 2.42 0.29 -7.16
CA ARG A 238 2.58 -0.14 -5.76
C ARG A 238 4.04 -0.40 -5.39
N LEU A 239 4.85 -0.96 -6.29
CA LEU A 239 6.29 -1.14 -6.06
C LEU A 239 7.04 0.22 -6.02
N LEU A 240 6.61 1.20 -6.83
CA LEU A 240 7.18 2.55 -6.81
C LEU A 240 6.82 3.35 -5.55
N GLU A 241 5.70 3.02 -4.87
CA GLU A 241 5.30 3.66 -3.61
C GLU A 241 6.30 3.39 -2.46
N ASP A 242 7.03 2.27 -2.51
CA ASP A 242 8.04 1.89 -1.51
C ASP A 242 9.40 2.60 -1.71
N ILE A 243 9.57 3.39 -2.77
CA ILE A 243 10.81 4.13 -3.02
C ILE A 243 10.79 5.45 -2.22
N PRO A 244 11.75 5.69 -1.30
CA PRO A 244 11.73 6.84 -0.42
C PRO A 244 12.02 8.17 -1.17
N VAL A 245 10.95 8.90 -1.50
CA VAL A 245 10.96 10.23 -2.16
C VAL A 245 11.24 11.39 -1.17
N ILE A 246 11.28 11.13 0.14
CA ILE A 246 11.27 12.15 1.20
C ILE A 246 12.60 12.94 1.33
N GLY A 247 13.72 12.47 0.77
CA GLY A 247 15.04 13.09 0.91
C GLY A 247 15.20 14.52 0.36
N TYR A 248 14.46 14.90 -0.70
CA TYR A 248 14.61 16.20 -1.36
C TYR A 248 14.16 17.39 -0.51
N ILE A 249 13.22 17.18 0.41
CA ILE A 249 12.68 18.24 1.28
C ILE A 249 13.70 18.56 2.39
N VAL A 250 14.41 17.55 2.89
CA VAL A 250 15.41 17.68 3.95
C VAL A 250 16.67 18.34 3.39
N ALA A 251 17.16 17.91 2.21
CA ALA A 251 18.32 18.51 1.53
C ALA A 251 18.19 20.02 1.29
N GLY A 252 17.00 20.46 0.87
CA GLY A 252 16.74 21.89 0.63
C GLY A 252 16.62 22.72 1.90
N ILE A 253 16.21 22.12 3.02
CA ILE A 253 16.12 22.79 4.32
C ILE A 253 17.50 22.93 4.95
N ASP A 254 18.36 21.92 4.82
CA ASP A 254 19.70 21.90 5.44
C ASP A 254 20.71 22.77 4.67
N GLU A 255 20.60 22.85 3.34
CA GLU A 255 21.44 23.76 2.52
C GLU A 255 21.08 25.24 2.74
N ILE A 256 19.80 25.55 2.99
CA ILE A 256 19.36 26.89 3.42
C ILE A 256 19.84 27.20 4.85
N SER A 257 20.04 26.18 5.68
CA SER A 257 20.48 26.30 7.07
C SER A 257 22.01 26.33 7.24
N GLY A 258 22.77 26.18 6.14
CA GLY A 258 24.22 26.28 6.13
C GLY A 258 24.96 25.02 6.58
N ASP A 259 24.29 23.87 6.64
CA ASP A 259 24.88 22.58 7.00
C ASP A 259 25.20 21.77 5.74
N HIS A 260 26.38 22.02 5.17
CA HIS A 260 26.79 21.45 3.89
C HIS A 260 27.00 19.93 3.92
N ASP A 261 27.36 19.35 5.06
CA ASP A 261 27.58 17.90 5.18
C ASP A 261 26.25 17.13 5.16
N GLU A 262 25.22 17.69 5.81
CA GLU A 262 23.86 17.15 5.81
C GLU A 262 23.20 17.31 4.42
N ALA A 263 23.46 18.43 3.74
CA ALA A 263 23.04 18.65 2.35
C ALA A 263 23.68 17.65 1.36
N VAL A 264 24.97 17.33 1.52
CA VAL A 264 25.68 16.30 0.72
C VAL A 264 25.08 14.92 0.95
N ARG A 265 24.80 14.57 2.22
CA ARG A 265 24.18 13.30 2.60
C ARG A 265 22.79 13.16 2.00
N ALA A 266 21.98 14.21 2.09
CA ALA A 266 20.62 14.23 1.56
C ALA A 266 20.60 14.27 0.01
N ALA A 267 21.52 14.98 -0.64
CA ALA A 267 21.68 14.96 -2.11
C ALA A 267 22.12 13.58 -2.62
N ALA A 268 22.98 12.88 -1.88
CA ALA A 268 23.37 11.50 -2.19
C ALA A 268 22.21 10.51 -2.01
N GLU A 269 21.40 10.65 -0.96
CA GLU A 269 20.18 9.87 -0.75
C GLU A 269 19.13 10.15 -1.85
N CYS A 270 19.05 11.40 -2.32
CA CYS A 270 18.23 11.82 -3.46
C CYS A 270 18.62 11.16 -4.77
N THR A 271 19.91 11.17 -5.12
CA THR A 271 20.37 10.57 -6.36
C THR A 271 20.27 9.05 -6.29
N TYR A 272 20.54 8.45 -5.13
CA TYR A 272 20.26 7.03 -4.88
C TYR A 272 18.80 6.69 -5.18
N SER A 273 17.84 7.42 -4.60
CA SER A 273 16.41 7.20 -4.87
C SER A 273 16.04 7.44 -6.33
N THR A 274 16.66 8.40 -7.00
CA THR A 274 16.42 8.69 -8.43
C THR A 274 16.95 7.57 -9.33
N ILE A 275 18.11 7.00 -9.00
CA ILE A 275 18.72 5.86 -9.72
C ILE A 275 17.89 4.59 -9.50
N VAL A 276 17.50 4.31 -8.26
CA VAL A 276 16.64 3.16 -7.93
C VAL A 276 15.28 3.29 -8.62
N MET A 277 14.69 4.49 -8.64
CA MET A 277 13.45 4.75 -9.38
C MET A 277 13.67 4.57 -10.89
N GLY A 278 14.70 5.20 -11.48
CA GLY A 278 15.02 5.07 -12.89
C GLY A 278 15.21 3.62 -13.34
N ALA A 279 15.94 2.83 -12.55
CA ALA A 279 16.13 1.41 -12.80
C ALA A 279 14.85 0.59 -12.60
N ALA A 280 14.06 0.85 -11.56
CA ALA A 280 12.76 0.22 -11.34
C ALA A 280 11.82 0.45 -12.53
N LEU A 281 11.83 1.68 -13.06
CA LEU A 281 10.99 2.09 -14.19
C LEU A 281 11.38 1.34 -15.45
N VAL A 282 12.68 1.33 -15.79
CA VAL A 282 13.14 0.65 -16.99
C VAL A 282 13.01 -0.86 -16.83
N GLY A 283 13.41 -1.43 -15.70
CA GLY A 283 13.23 -2.85 -15.40
C GLY A 283 11.77 -3.29 -15.44
N GLY A 284 10.86 -2.49 -14.90
CA GLY A 284 9.43 -2.78 -14.94
C GLY A 284 8.82 -2.63 -16.32
N ALA A 285 9.25 -1.62 -17.08
CA ALA A 285 8.85 -1.45 -18.48
C ALA A 285 9.28 -2.62 -19.36
N LEU A 286 10.41 -3.25 -19.02
CA LEU A 286 11.01 -4.33 -19.81
C LEU A 286 10.53 -5.74 -19.40
N PHE A 287 10.34 -6.00 -18.10
CA PHE A 287 10.04 -7.35 -17.60
C PHE A 287 8.91 -7.39 -16.56
N GLY A 288 8.06 -6.37 -16.54
CA GLY A 288 6.93 -6.26 -15.61
C GLY A 288 7.38 -6.22 -14.14
N PRO A 289 6.52 -6.64 -13.19
CA PRO A 289 6.80 -6.52 -11.76
C PRO A 289 8.11 -7.18 -11.30
N VAL A 290 8.49 -8.31 -11.92
CA VAL A 290 9.75 -9.01 -11.61
C VAL A 290 10.95 -8.21 -12.07
N GLY A 291 10.89 -7.61 -13.27
CA GLY A 291 11.95 -6.74 -13.79
C GLY A 291 12.16 -5.50 -12.94
N ALA A 292 11.07 -4.88 -12.48
CA ALA A 292 11.15 -3.72 -11.61
C ALA A 292 11.85 -4.07 -10.29
N ALA A 293 11.46 -5.18 -9.66
CA ALA A 293 12.06 -5.63 -8.41
C ALA A 293 13.56 -5.98 -8.54
N VAL A 294 13.94 -6.70 -9.60
CA VAL A 294 15.35 -7.06 -9.86
C VAL A 294 16.16 -5.81 -10.20
N ALA A 295 15.65 -4.91 -11.04
CA ALA A 295 16.35 -3.68 -11.39
C ALA A 295 16.50 -2.73 -10.20
N SER A 296 15.49 -2.62 -9.33
CA SER A 296 15.61 -1.86 -8.06
C SER A 296 16.64 -2.45 -7.12
N ALA A 297 16.70 -3.78 -6.99
CA ALA A 297 17.66 -4.46 -6.13
C ALA A 297 19.11 -4.25 -6.61
N VAL A 298 19.34 -4.30 -7.92
CA VAL A 298 20.66 -4.05 -8.54
C VAL A 298 21.02 -2.56 -8.51
N ALA A 299 20.04 -1.67 -8.66
CA ALA A 299 20.26 -0.24 -8.54
C ALA A 299 20.69 0.20 -7.14
N GLY A 300 20.40 -0.58 -6.10
CA GLY A 300 20.97 -0.37 -4.77
C GLY A 300 22.50 -0.44 -4.75
N TYR A 301 23.10 -1.36 -5.51
CA TYR A 301 24.55 -1.46 -5.67
C TYR A 301 25.11 -0.30 -6.50
N ALA A 302 24.42 0.10 -7.56
CA ALA A 302 24.84 1.19 -8.43
C ALA A 302 24.70 2.58 -7.79
N GLY A 303 23.67 2.79 -6.97
CA GLY A 303 23.47 4.00 -6.19
C GLY A 303 24.55 4.21 -5.12
N MET A 304 25.21 3.15 -4.65
CA MET A 304 26.39 3.25 -3.80
C MET A 304 27.61 3.81 -4.56
N TYR A 305 27.81 3.41 -5.83
CA TYR A 305 28.89 3.96 -6.67
C TYR A 305 28.62 5.43 -7.06
N ALA A 306 27.38 5.75 -7.46
CA ALA A 306 27.00 7.12 -7.79
C ALA A 306 27.12 8.07 -6.58
N LYS A 307 26.85 7.59 -5.36
CA LYS A 307 27.05 8.37 -4.12
C LYS A 307 28.51 8.80 -3.91
N ALA A 308 29.47 7.98 -4.31
CA ALA A 308 30.90 8.31 -4.21
C ALA A 308 31.31 9.40 -5.23
N ALA A 309 30.79 9.32 -6.46
CA ALA A 309 31.09 10.28 -7.53
C ALA A 309 30.40 11.65 -7.32
N ILE A 310 29.15 11.66 -6.85
CA ILE A 310 28.32 12.88 -6.74
C ILE A 310 28.76 13.78 -5.60
N GLY A 311 29.35 13.22 -4.54
CA GLY A 311 29.91 14.01 -3.42
C GLY A 311 30.95 15.06 -3.87
N GLN A 312 31.54 14.90 -5.05
CA GLN A 312 32.54 15.83 -5.59
C GLN A 312 31.93 16.97 -6.44
N HIS A 313 30.70 16.85 -6.97
CA HIS A 313 30.18 17.73 -8.06
C HIS A 313 28.73 18.22 -7.89
N ILE A 314 28.25 18.33 -6.66
CA ILE A 314 26.84 18.62 -6.26
C ILE A 314 26.21 19.86 -6.95
N GLY A 315 27.01 20.85 -7.35
CA GLY A 315 26.53 22.12 -7.92
C GLY A 315 26.17 22.14 -9.41
N ASN A 316 26.43 21.07 -10.18
CA ASN A 316 26.19 21.06 -11.64
C ASN A 316 25.06 20.07 -12.05
N PRO A 317 23.85 20.58 -12.38
CA PRO A 317 22.71 19.74 -12.77
C PRO A 317 22.96 18.85 -14.00
N ALA A 318 23.78 19.29 -14.96
CA ALA A 318 24.06 18.55 -16.18
C ALA A 318 24.89 17.28 -15.89
N MET A 319 25.98 17.42 -15.13
CA MET A 319 26.83 16.31 -14.68
C MET A 319 26.06 15.31 -13.82
N ARG A 320 25.15 15.81 -12.95
CA ARG A 320 24.30 14.94 -12.12
C ARG A 320 23.37 14.06 -12.97
N ASN A 321 22.77 14.63 -14.01
CA ASN A 321 21.86 13.90 -14.89
C ASN A 321 22.61 12.87 -15.76
N GLU A 322 23.80 13.24 -16.23
CA GLU A 322 24.70 12.36 -16.97
C GLU A 322 25.16 11.16 -16.13
N VAL A 323 25.68 11.38 -14.92
CA VAL A 323 26.09 10.31 -14.00
C VAL A 323 24.92 9.40 -13.66
N THR A 324 23.72 9.98 -13.47
CA THR A 324 22.49 9.21 -13.22
C THR A 324 22.15 8.32 -14.42
N ALA A 325 22.22 8.85 -15.64
CA ALA A 325 21.94 8.09 -16.86
C ALA A 325 22.96 6.96 -17.07
N ILE A 326 24.26 7.24 -16.95
CA ILE A 326 25.33 6.23 -17.10
C ILE A 326 25.17 5.11 -16.06
N THR A 327 24.83 5.47 -14.82
CA THR A 327 24.61 4.49 -13.74
C THR A 327 23.43 3.57 -14.04
N VAL A 328 22.29 4.14 -14.46
CA VAL A 328 21.10 3.35 -14.83
C VAL A 328 21.40 2.47 -16.05
N TYR A 329 22.14 2.99 -17.04
CA TYR A 329 22.54 2.23 -18.22
C TYR A 329 23.39 1.00 -17.87
N ARG A 330 24.43 1.18 -17.03
CA ARG A 330 25.33 0.08 -16.61
C ARG A 330 24.58 -1.00 -15.83
N VAL A 331 23.63 -0.61 -14.96
CA VAL A 331 22.73 -1.54 -14.24
C VAL A 331 21.94 -2.41 -15.21
N LEU A 332 21.36 -1.80 -16.25
CA LEU A 332 20.47 -2.47 -17.18
C LEU A 332 21.21 -3.35 -18.18
N THR A 333 22.40 -2.95 -18.62
CA THR A 333 23.16 -3.65 -19.69
C THR A 333 24.20 -4.63 -19.18
N THR A 334 24.71 -4.47 -17.95
CA THR A 334 25.83 -5.26 -17.44
C THR A 334 25.40 -6.16 -16.29
N GLU A 335 24.77 -5.59 -15.25
CA GLU A 335 24.48 -6.31 -14.01
C GLU A 335 23.20 -7.17 -14.08
N LEU A 336 22.15 -6.67 -14.75
CA LEU A 336 20.90 -7.42 -14.92
C LEU A 336 21.12 -8.73 -15.71
N PHE A 337 21.97 -8.69 -16.74
CA PHE A 337 22.28 -9.84 -17.60
C PHE A 337 23.26 -10.84 -16.94
N LEU A 338 24.18 -10.35 -16.09
CA LEU A 338 25.04 -11.19 -15.26
C LEU A 338 24.20 -12.03 -14.26
N ILE A 339 23.19 -11.43 -13.65
CA ILE A 339 22.29 -12.11 -12.69
C ILE A 339 21.31 -13.07 -13.42
N ALA A 340 20.87 -12.71 -14.62
CA ALA A 340 20.02 -13.57 -15.44
C ALA A 340 20.77 -14.74 -16.13
N GLY A 341 22.11 -14.74 -16.11
CA GLY A 341 22.94 -15.84 -16.60
C GLY A 341 22.99 -15.99 -18.13
N VAL A 342 22.73 -14.91 -18.89
CA VAL A 342 22.63 -14.98 -20.36
C VAL A 342 23.71 -14.10 -21.02
N GLY A 343 24.37 -14.63 -22.07
CA GLY A 343 25.46 -13.94 -22.77
C GLY A 343 25.00 -12.71 -23.56
N ILE A 344 25.74 -11.60 -23.42
CA ILE A 344 25.43 -10.24 -23.90
C ILE A 344 25.15 -10.15 -25.43
N GLY A 345 25.67 -11.08 -26.24
CA GLY A 345 25.69 -10.94 -27.71
C GLY A 345 24.43 -11.37 -28.46
N GLU A 346 23.64 -12.33 -27.96
CA GLU A 346 22.53 -12.93 -28.74
C GLU A 346 21.15 -12.34 -28.40
N MET A 347 21.00 -11.67 -27.25
CA MET A 347 19.73 -11.08 -26.83
C MET A 347 19.57 -9.59 -27.15
N SER A 348 20.64 -8.80 -27.39
CA SER A 348 20.48 -7.34 -27.56
C SER A 348 19.62 -6.96 -28.78
N VAL A 349 19.63 -7.77 -29.83
CA VAL A 349 18.82 -7.57 -31.04
C VAL A 349 17.36 -7.95 -30.80
N ALA A 350 17.10 -9.13 -30.23
CA ALA A 350 15.74 -9.59 -29.90
C ALA A 350 15.07 -8.71 -28.83
N PHE A 351 15.87 -8.19 -27.90
CA PHE A 351 15.47 -7.25 -26.84
C PHE A 351 15.15 -5.86 -27.41
N SER A 352 15.91 -5.37 -28.39
CA SER A 352 15.65 -4.09 -29.07
C SER A 352 14.37 -4.11 -29.91
N ASP A 353 14.04 -5.25 -30.52
CA ASP A 353 12.81 -5.42 -31.30
C ASP A 353 11.57 -5.51 -30.39
N LEU A 354 11.65 -6.23 -29.27
CA LEU A 354 10.60 -6.32 -28.23
C LEU A 354 10.29 -4.96 -27.59
N LEU A 355 11.34 -4.18 -27.32
CA LEU A 355 11.27 -2.79 -26.84
C LEU A 355 10.55 -1.84 -27.80
N ALA A 356 10.73 -2.02 -29.12
CA ALA A 356 10.16 -1.13 -30.12
C ALA A 356 8.66 -1.35 -30.31
N GLU A 357 8.18 -2.58 -30.15
CA GLU A 357 6.77 -2.94 -30.36
C GLU A 357 5.91 -2.70 -29.12
N GLU A 358 6.32 -3.12 -27.91
CA GLU A 358 5.48 -2.98 -26.70
C GLU A 358 5.48 -1.55 -26.12
N LEU A 359 6.63 -0.87 -26.11
CA LEU A 359 6.76 0.45 -25.47
C LEU A 359 6.09 1.58 -26.28
N MET A 360 6.02 1.42 -27.62
CA MET A 360 5.39 2.39 -28.53
C MET A 360 3.87 2.16 -28.68
N ALA A 361 3.37 0.96 -28.42
CA ALA A 361 1.98 0.60 -28.65
C ALA A 361 1.02 1.03 -27.52
N GLU A 362 1.44 1.07 -26.24
CA GLU A 362 0.49 1.15 -25.11
C GLU A 362 0.61 2.37 -24.16
N GLY A 363 1.41 3.40 -24.49
CA GLY A 363 1.23 4.73 -23.86
C GLY A 363 2.32 5.19 -22.90
N PHE A 364 3.59 5.03 -23.30
CA PHE A 364 4.73 5.60 -22.60
C PHE A 364 4.63 7.12 -22.36
N ASP A 365 4.08 7.88 -23.32
CA ASP A 365 3.84 9.32 -23.16
C ASP A 365 2.87 9.62 -22.01
N GLN A 366 1.85 8.78 -21.80
CA GLN A 366 0.89 8.93 -20.71
C GLN A 366 1.55 8.62 -19.36
N LEU A 367 2.40 7.60 -19.31
CA LEU A 367 3.21 7.24 -18.14
C LEU A 367 4.12 8.40 -17.71
N VAL A 368 4.85 9.01 -18.65
CA VAL A 368 5.70 10.20 -18.39
C VAL A 368 4.87 11.39 -17.90
N VAL A 369 3.67 11.60 -18.47
CA VAL A 369 2.77 12.69 -18.08
C VAL A 369 2.22 12.50 -16.67
N ASP A 370 1.74 11.31 -16.32
CA ASP A 370 1.12 11.05 -15.03
C ASP A 370 2.14 10.96 -13.89
N MET A 371 3.35 10.51 -14.19
CA MET A 371 4.48 10.63 -13.27
C MET A 371 4.93 12.07 -13.05
N GLY A 372 5.04 12.88 -14.11
CA GLY A 372 5.34 14.31 -13.97
C GLY A 372 4.30 15.03 -13.08
N LYS A 373 3.03 14.65 -13.18
CA LYS A 373 1.97 15.14 -12.28
C LYS A 373 2.13 14.62 -10.85
N TRP A 374 2.49 13.35 -10.66
CA TRP A 374 2.68 12.74 -9.34
C TRP A 374 3.88 13.34 -8.58
N LEU A 375 5.03 13.47 -9.25
CA LEU A 375 6.24 14.11 -8.71
C LEU A 375 6.01 15.60 -8.43
N GLY A 376 5.30 16.29 -9.34
CA GLY A 376 4.89 17.69 -9.14
C GLY A 376 3.97 17.88 -7.92
N LYS A 377 3.07 16.93 -7.65
CA LYS A 377 2.22 16.92 -6.43
C LYS A 377 3.00 16.65 -5.14
N LYS A 378 4.11 15.91 -5.21
CA LYS A 378 4.98 15.62 -4.05
C LYS A 378 6.13 16.64 -3.84
N GLY A 379 6.11 17.77 -4.54
CA GLY A 379 6.95 18.93 -4.22
C GLY A 379 8.35 18.96 -4.85
N LEU A 380 8.66 18.09 -5.80
CA LEU A 380 9.93 18.09 -6.54
C LEU A 380 9.96 19.25 -7.54
N LYS A 381 10.59 20.37 -7.17
CA LYS A 381 10.77 21.54 -8.05
C LYS A 381 12.03 21.50 -8.91
N SER A 382 12.94 20.54 -8.71
CA SER A 382 14.31 20.56 -9.28
C SER A 382 14.57 19.53 -10.39
N MET A 383 13.60 18.71 -10.76
CA MET A 383 13.70 17.82 -11.91
C MET A 383 12.45 18.01 -12.76
N THR A 384 12.60 18.68 -13.90
CA THR A 384 11.48 19.02 -14.75
C THR A 384 11.01 17.78 -15.52
N LYS A 385 9.76 17.82 -16.00
CA LYS A 385 9.24 16.81 -16.92
C LYS A 385 10.17 16.59 -18.12
N GLU A 386 10.81 17.66 -18.58
CA GLU A 386 11.74 17.63 -19.71
C GLU A 386 13.05 16.93 -19.36
N ASP A 387 13.58 17.12 -18.15
CA ASP A 387 14.81 16.43 -17.70
C ASP A 387 14.61 14.91 -17.63
N MET A 388 13.46 14.45 -17.12
CA MET A 388 13.11 13.03 -17.09
C MET A 388 12.90 12.46 -18.48
N LYS A 389 12.20 13.20 -19.34
CA LYS A 389 11.99 12.79 -20.74
C LYS A 389 13.33 12.67 -21.46
N LEU A 390 14.26 13.60 -21.23
CA LEU A 390 15.58 13.61 -21.83
C LEU A 390 16.44 12.43 -21.35
N ILE A 391 16.53 12.18 -20.04
CA ILE A 391 17.28 11.05 -19.47
C ILE A 391 16.75 9.72 -20.02
N VAL A 392 15.43 9.52 -20.00
CA VAL A 392 14.85 8.25 -20.44
C VAL A 392 14.96 8.07 -21.96
N ASN A 393 14.79 9.13 -22.75
CA ASN A 393 15.00 9.05 -24.20
C ASN A 393 16.44 8.71 -24.56
N HIS A 394 17.43 9.31 -23.89
CA HIS A 394 18.84 8.99 -24.13
C HIS A 394 19.18 7.57 -23.70
N LEU A 395 18.61 7.08 -22.60
CA LEU A 395 18.76 5.68 -22.17
C LEU A 395 18.14 4.69 -23.17
N LEU A 396 16.92 4.95 -23.63
CA LEU A 396 16.25 4.11 -24.63
C LEU A 396 17.02 4.11 -25.95
N ASP A 397 17.51 5.27 -26.39
CA ASP A 397 18.31 5.39 -27.60
C ASP A 397 19.66 4.66 -27.48
N ALA A 398 20.30 4.75 -26.31
CA ALA A 398 21.53 4.03 -26.02
C ALA A 398 21.34 2.51 -26.02
N ILE A 399 20.28 2.02 -25.38
CA ILE A 399 19.96 0.59 -25.30
C ILE A 399 19.58 0.05 -26.69
N LYS A 400 18.72 0.76 -27.42
CA LYS A 400 18.24 0.35 -28.75
C LYS A 400 19.36 0.24 -29.79
N HIS A 401 20.36 1.12 -29.70
CA HIS A 401 21.45 1.15 -30.66
C HIS A 401 22.77 0.57 -30.12
N GLY A 402 22.75 -0.06 -28.94
CA GLY A 402 23.93 -0.67 -28.32
C GLY A 402 25.09 0.30 -28.09
N LYS A 403 24.78 1.54 -27.71
CA LYS A 403 25.75 2.62 -27.55
C LYS A 403 26.67 2.40 -26.34
N SER A 404 27.89 2.90 -26.39
CA SER A 404 28.84 2.86 -25.28
C SER A 404 28.51 3.90 -24.20
N GLU A 405 29.14 3.81 -23.03
CA GLU A 405 28.99 4.84 -21.98
C GLU A 405 29.45 6.22 -22.47
N ASP A 406 30.51 6.29 -23.28
CA ASP A 406 31.02 7.55 -23.84
C ASP A 406 30.02 8.17 -24.84
N ASP A 407 29.28 7.35 -25.59
CA ASP A 407 28.19 7.85 -26.44
C ASP A 407 27.06 8.49 -25.60
N ILE A 408 26.83 8.00 -24.38
CA ILE A 408 25.87 8.60 -23.44
C ILE A 408 26.39 9.94 -22.92
N LYS A 409 27.67 10.04 -22.57
CA LYS A 409 28.31 11.33 -22.19
C LYS A 409 28.17 12.37 -23.30
N HIS A 410 28.39 11.97 -24.55
CA HIS A 410 28.22 12.84 -25.72
C HIS A 410 26.77 13.29 -25.92
N MET A 411 25.79 12.47 -25.57
CA MET A 411 24.37 12.85 -25.58
C MET A 411 24.05 13.96 -24.56
N PHE A 412 24.87 14.14 -23.52
CA PHE A 412 24.81 15.26 -22.58
C PHE A 412 25.81 16.40 -22.92
N ASN A 413 26.46 16.34 -24.08
CA ASN A 413 27.54 17.24 -24.53
C ASN A 413 28.83 17.20 -23.69
N ASP A 414 29.08 16.12 -22.96
CA ASP A 414 30.36 15.91 -22.28
C ASP A 414 31.32 15.12 -23.17
N TYR A 415 32.24 15.83 -23.81
CA TYR A 415 33.34 15.26 -24.61
C TYR A 415 34.68 15.28 -23.87
N GLN A 416 34.71 15.81 -22.65
CA GLN A 416 35.96 16.02 -21.90
C GLN A 416 36.31 14.81 -21.02
N ASN A 417 35.33 13.94 -20.74
CA ASN A 417 35.48 12.75 -19.91
C ASN A 417 35.44 11.43 -20.68
N ASP A 418 35.78 11.45 -21.98
CA ASP A 418 35.89 10.23 -22.80
C ASP A 418 36.90 9.25 -22.21
N GLY A 419 36.50 7.99 -22.06
CA GLY A 419 37.35 6.94 -21.47
C GLY A 419 37.59 7.07 -19.96
N VAL A 420 36.99 8.05 -19.28
CA VAL A 420 37.03 8.19 -17.81
C VAL A 420 35.82 7.47 -17.20
N ASP A 421 36.05 6.56 -16.24
CA ASP A 421 34.95 5.96 -15.48
C ASP A 421 34.47 6.95 -14.42
N LEU A 422 33.37 7.65 -14.72
CA LEU A 422 32.74 8.64 -13.82
C LEU A 422 32.21 8.02 -12.51
N LEU A 423 32.16 6.68 -12.40
CA LEU A 423 31.69 5.98 -11.21
C LEU A 423 32.84 5.47 -10.31
N ASN A 424 34.09 5.58 -10.75
CA ASN A 424 35.29 5.07 -10.06
C ASN A 424 36.41 6.12 -9.91
N SER A 425 36.10 7.41 -10.03
CA SER A 425 37.05 8.53 -9.97
C SER A 425 37.52 8.90 -8.57
#